data_AF-A0A964BAD8-F1
#
_entry.id   AF-A0A964BAD8-F1
#
_cell.length_a   1.000
_cell.length_b   1.000
_cell.length_c   1.000
_cell.angle_alpha   90.00
_cell.angle_beta   90.00
_cell.angle_gamma   90.00
#
_symmetry.space_group_name_H-M   'P 1'
#
loop_
_entity.id
_entity.type
_entity.pdbx_description
1 polymer ?
#
loop_
_entity_poly.entity_id
_entity_poly.type
_entity_poly.pdbx_seq_one_letter_code
_entity_poly.pdbx_strand_id
1 'polypeptide(L)'
;MAENGKLLVGLGNPGSRYLSNRHNVGFMALDAIAERHRFPPWKKRFLGAFTDGRIGNGRAWLLLPGTYMNESGNAVSQAMNYFRLTPG
;
A
#
# COMPACT_ATOMS: atom_id res chain seq x y z
N MET A 1 -18.83 10.16 12.43
CA MET A 1 -17.90 10.79 11.46
C MET A 1 -16.89 9.72 11.07
N ALA A 2 -16.84 9.31 9.79
CA ALA A 2 -15.80 8.37 9.35
C ALA A 2 -14.45 9.05 9.58
N GLU A 3 -13.53 8.38 10.25
CA GLU A 3 -12.17 8.88 10.41
C GLU A 3 -11.55 9.03 9.01
N ASN A 4 -11.16 10.26 8.63
CA ASN A 4 -10.54 10.55 7.34
C ASN A 4 -9.17 9.85 7.27
N GLY A 5 -9.15 8.64 6.71
CA GLY A 5 -7.93 7.89 6.47
C GLY A 5 -7.42 8.07 5.04
N LYS A 6 -6.11 7.89 4.85
CA LYS A 6 -5.48 7.88 3.51
C LYS A 6 -5.04 6.47 3.13
N LEU A 7 -5.29 6.09 1.88
CA LEU A 7 -4.67 4.91 1.27
C LEU A 7 -3.37 5.36 0.58
N LEU A 8 -2.24 4.86 1.03
CA LEU A 8 -0.95 5.04 0.39
C LEU A 8 -0.62 3.77 -0.40
N VAL A 9 -0.31 3.92 -1.68
CA VAL A 9 -0.01 2.81 -2.58
C VAL A 9 1.43 2.92 -3.05
N GLY A 10 2.23 1.90 -2.78
CA GLY A 10 3.57 1.76 -3.29
C GLY A 10 3.51 0.94 -4.55
N LEU A 11 3.83 1.51 -5.70
CA LEU A 11 3.84 0.80 -6.97
C LEU A 11 5.18 0.08 -7.20
N GLY A 12 5.14 -1.08 -7.84
CA GLY A 12 6.29 -1.95 -8.10
C GLY A 12 5.89 -3.27 -8.75
N ASN A 13 6.88 -4.14 -8.97
CA ASN A 13 6.66 -5.53 -9.40
C ASN A 13 7.04 -6.50 -8.28
N PRO A 14 6.25 -7.58 -8.05
CA PRO A 14 6.55 -8.62 -7.06
C PRO A 14 7.69 -9.53 -7.53
N GLY A 15 8.40 -10.11 -6.55
CA GLY A 15 9.45 -11.11 -6.79
C GLY A 15 10.88 -10.58 -6.59
N SER A 16 11.78 -11.49 -6.20
CA SER A 16 13.15 -11.16 -5.78
C SER A 16 14.00 -10.47 -6.85
N ARG A 17 13.71 -10.70 -8.14
CA ARG A 17 14.45 -10.06 -9.24
C ARG A 17 14.25 -8.54 -9.34
N TYR A 18 13.27 -7.98 -8.63
CA TYR A 18 12.93 -6.55 -8.71
C TYR A 18 13.33 -5.76 -7.45
N LEU A 19 13.94 -6.41 -6.45
CA LEU A 19 14.25 -5.83 -5.14
C LEU A 19 15.16 -4.58 -5.20
N SER A 20 15.95 -4.40 -6.25
CA SER A 20 16.85 -3.23 -6.41
C SER A 20 16.61 -2.45 -7.70
N ASN A 21 15.43 -2.60 -8.31
CA ASN A 21 15.07 -1.84 -9.49
C ASN A 21 14.42 -0.50 -9.09
N ARG A 22 14.77 0.60 -9.78
CA ARG A 22 14.11 1.91 -9.64
C ARG A 22 12.58 1.83 -9.73
N HIS A 23 12.05 0.82 -10.43
CA HIS A 23 10.61 0.56 -10.53
C HIS A 23 9.95 0.12 -9.22
N ASN A 24 10.72 -0.33 -8.21
CA ASN A 24 10.21 -0.74 -6.90
C ASN A 24 10.42 0.34 -5.81
N VAL A 25 10.75 1.58 -6.20
CA VAL A 25 10.92 2.67 -5.23
C VAL A 25 9.64 2.92 -4.42
N GLY A 26 8.46 2.68 -5.00
CA GLY A 26 7.19 2.78 -4.29
C GLY A 26 7.08 1.75 -3.17
N PHE A 27 7.56 0.51 -3.39
CA PHE A 27 7.58 -0.52 -2.35
C PHE A 27 8.56 -0.15 -1.23
N MET A 28 9.79 0.23 -1.60
CA MET A 28 10.81 0.64 -0.63
C MET A 28 10.37 1.82 0.23
N ALA A 29 9.69 2.80 -0.37
CA ALA A 29 9.14 3.95 0.35
C ALA A 29 8.08 3.51 1.37
N LEU A 30 7.17 2.61 0.99
CA LEU A 30 6.13 2.12 1.90
C LEU A 30 6.69 1.23 3.01
N ASP A 31 7.70 0.41 2.73
CA ASP A 31 8.39 -0.36 3.78
C ASP A 31 9.05 0.58 4.80
N ALA A 32 9.76 1.62 4.34
CA ALA A 32 10.38 2.61 5.22
C ALA A 32 9.34 3.40 6.04
N ILE A 33 8.18 3.72 5.45
CA ILE A 33 7.05 4.36 6.16
C ILE A 33 6.47 3.41 7.21
N ALA A 34 6.24 2.14 6.84
CA ALA A 34 5.70 1.13 7.73
C ALA A 34 6.62 0.93 8.95
N GLU A 35 7.93 0.84 8.73
CA GLU A 35 8.93 0.72 9.79
C GLU A 35 8.97 1.97 10.68
N ARG A 36 9.12 3.16 10.09
CA ARG A 36 9.18 4.44 10.82
C ARG A 36 7.97 4.65 11.73
N HIS A 37 6.78 4.26 11.27
CA HIS A 37 5.53 4.45 11.99
C HIS A 37 5.04 3.20 12.72
N ARG A 38 5.85 2.14 12.79
CA ARG A 38 5.58 0.89 13.52
C ARG A 38 4.25 0.25 13.12
N PHE A 39 3.98 0.20 11.82
CA PHE A 39 2.81 -0.51 11.31
C PHE A 39 2.87 -2.00 11.68
N PRO A 40 1.71 -2.66 11.88
CA PRO A 40 1.65 -4.10 12.05
C PRO A 40 2.25 -4.85 10.86
N PRO A 41 2.60 -6.14 11.04
CA PRO A 41 3.05 -6.99 9.95
C PRO A 41 2.08 -6.99 8.76
N TRP A 42 2.65 -7.00 7.56
CA TRP A 42 1.91 -7.08 6.32
C TRP A 42 1.04 -8.36 6.24
N LYS A 43 -0.18 -8.21 5.73
CA LYS A 43 -1.12 -9.31 5.48
C LYS A 43 -1.47 -9.37 4.00
N LYS A 44 -1.76 -10.56 3.47
CA LYS A 44 -2.23 -10.72 2.10
C LYS A 44 -3.67 -10.24 1.98
N ARG A 45 -3.91 -9.15 1.23
CA ARG A 45 -5.23 -8.56 0.99
C ARG A 45 -5.20 -7.69 -0.25
N PHE A 46 -6.35 -7.48 -0.89
CA PHE A 46 -6.48 -6.59 -2.05
C PHE A 46 -5.49 -6.90 -3.19
N LEU A 47 -5.30 -8.19 -3.49
CA LEU A 47 -4.31 -8.67 -4.47
C LEU A 47 -2.86 -8.26 -4.17
N GLY A 48 -2.51 -7.99 -2.90
CA GLY A 48 -1.18 -7.57 -2.52
C GLY A 48 -0.85 -7.75 -1.03
N ALA A 49 0.23 -7.09 -0.60
CA ALA A 49 0.58 -6.94 0.80
C ALA A 49 -0.07 -5.65 1.34
N PHE A 50 -0.74 -5.78 2.49
CA PHE A 50 -1.54 -4.72 3.07
C PHE A 50 -1.29 -4.62 4.58
N THR A 51 -1.20 -3.40 5.10
CA THR A 51 -1.21 -3.14 6.54
C THR A 51 -1.94 -1.82 6.83
N ASP A 52 -2.42 -1.67 8.05
CA ASP A 52 -3.13 -0.47 8.48
C ASP A 52 -2.70 -0.03 9.88
N GLY A 53 -2.72 1.29 10.08
CA GLY A 53 -2.15 1.91 11.26
C GLY A 53 -2.37 3.41 11.25
N ARG A 54 -1.46 4.14 11.90
CA ARG A 54 -1.55 5.59 12.03
C ARG A 54 -0.24 6.27 11.65
N ILE A 55 -0.36 7.42 11.00
CA ILE A 55 0.73 8.37 10.81
C ILE A 55 0.34 9.64 11.57
N GLY A 56 1.01 9.90 12.70
CA GLY A 56 0.56 10.89 13.67
C GLY A 56 -0.86 10.59 14.15
N ASN A 57 -1.74 11.58 14.07
CA ASN A 57 -3.15 11.43 14.43
C ASN A 57 -4.04 10.98 13.26
N GLY A 58 -3.49 10.66 12.08
CA GLY A 58 -4.27 10.24 10.92
C GLY A 58 -4.26 8.72 10.73
N ARG A 59 -5.42 8.13 10.40
CA ARG A 59 -5.50 6.74 9.94
C ARG A 59 -4.84 6.61 8.56
N ALA A 60 -4.08 5.54 8.37
CA ALA A 60 -3.45 5.24 7.10
C ALA A 60 -3.55 3.75 6.77
N TRP A 61 -3.78 3.46 5.50
CA TRP A 61 -3.73 2.14 4.91
C TRP A 61 -2.57 2.11 3.93
N LEU A 62 -1.72 1.09 4.01
CA LEU A 62 -0.60 0.89 3.11
C LEU A 62 -0.89 -0.32 2.22
N LEU A 63 -0.69 -0.17 0.92
CA LEU A 63 -0.87 -1.24 -0.05
C LEU A 63 0.33 -1.35 -0.99
N LEU A 64 0.87 -2.57 -1.07
CA LEU A 64 1.84 -3.01 -2.05
C LEU A 64 1.13 -3.99 -2.99
N PRO A 65 0.69 -3.58 -4.19
CA PRO A 65 0.07 -4.46 -5.16
C PRO A 65 0.97 -5.68 -5.45
N GLY A 66 0.46 -6.89 -5.25
CA GLY A 66 1.16 -8.14 -5.59
C GLY A 66 0.94 -8.55 -7.04
N THR A 67 0.49 -7.62 -7.88
CA THR A 67 0.28 -7.74 -9.32
C THR A 67 1.50 -7.22 -10.07
N TYR A 68 1.57 -7.43 -11.38
CA TYR A 68 2.51 -6.66 -12.19
C TYR A 68 2.15 -5.16 -12.18
N MET A 69 3.15 -4.32 -12.40
CA MET A 69 3.04 -2.86 -12.35
C MET A 69 1.87 -2.32 -13.20
N ASN A 70 1.73 -2.84 -14.43
CA ASN A 70 0.67 -2.50 -15.38
C ASN A 70 -0.73 -2.92 -14.93
N GLU A 71 -0.84 -3.82 -13.95
CA GLU A 71 -2.10 -4.35 -13.41
C GLU A 71 -2.41 -3.85 -11.99
N SER A 72 -1.60 -2.92 -11.46
CA SER A 72 -1.77 -2.37 -10.11
C SER A 72 -3.15 -1.76 -9.87
N GLY A 73 -3.81 -1.27 -10.92
CA GLY A 73 -5.17 -0.74 -10.85
C GLY A 73 -6.17 -1.73 -10.24
N ASN A 74 -6.02 -3.03 -10.49
CA ASN A 74 -6.91 -4.06 -9.93
C ASN A 74 -6.84 -4.11 -8.39
N ALA A 75 -5.62 -4.08 -7.84
CA ALA A 75 -5.38 -4.06 -6.41
C ALA A 75 -5.89 -2.75 -5.77
N VAL A 76 -5.56 -1.62 -6.38
CA VAL A 76 -5.93 -0.29 -5.90
C VAL A 76 -7.45 -0.10 -5.90
N SER A 77 -8.13 -0.44 -7.00
CA SER A 77 -9.59 -0.34 -7.09
C SER A 77 -10.30 -1.22 -6.06
N GLN A 78 -9.80 -2.42 -5.79
CA GLN A 78 -10.38 -3.29 -4.76
C GLN A 78 -10.30 -2.66 -3.36
N ALA A 79 -9.14 -2.09 -3.01
CA ALA A 79 -8.96 -1.41 -1.73
C ALA A 79 -9.81 -0.14 -1.61
N MET A 80 -9.83 0.70 -2.65
CA MET A 80 -10.62 1.93 -2.69
C MET A 80 -12.13 1.64 -2.54
N ASN A 81 -12.64 0.65 -3.27
CA ASN A 81 -14.05 0.25 -3.18
C ASN A 81 -14.39 -0.27 -1.79
N TYR A 82 -13.51 -1.07 -1.18
CA TYR A 82 -13.71 -1.62 0.16
C TYR A 82 -13.82 -0.52 1.23
N PHE A 83 -12.93 0.48 1.17
CA PHE A 83 -12.91 1.59 2.12
C PHE A 83 -13.79 2.80 1.70
N ARG A 84 -14.46 2.72 0.55
CA ARG A 84 -15.27 3.80 -0.04
C ARG A 84 -14.50 5.12 -0.19
N LEU A 85 -13.27 5.00 -0.69
CA LEU A 85 -12.38 6.14 -0.87
C LEU A 85 -12.58 6.78 -2.25
N THR A 86 -12.44 8.09 -2.31
CA THR A 86 -12.30 8.85 -3.56
C THR A 86 -10.84 9.24 -3.76
N PRO A 87 -10.34 9.32 -5.01
CA PRO A 87 -9.06 9.97 -5.26
C PRO A 87 -9.05 11.38 -4.68
N GLY A 88 -7.93 11.78 -4.10
CA GLY A 88 -7.71 13.13 -3.56
C GLY A 88 -6.89 13.99 -4.49
#